data_AF-D7VPB6-F1
#
_entry.id   AF-D7VPB6-F1
#
_cell.length_a   1.000
_cell.length_b   1.000
_cell.length_c   1.000
_cell.angle_alpha   90.00
_cell.angle_beta   90.00
_cell.angle_gamma   90.00
#
_symmetry.space_group_name_H-M   'P 1'
#
loop_
_entity.id
_entity.type
_entity.pdbx_description
1 polymer ?
#
loop_
_entity_poly.entity_id
_entity_poly.type
_entity_poly.pdbx_seq_one_letter_code
_entity_poly.pdbx_strand_id
1 'polypeptide(L)'
;MEHSSIALSHPGKTIKGTVQLTGSKSESNRALIIQALSKGNVHIENLSNADDTVIMQRALKIAAEPQPETQTINIGPAGTAMRFLTSYLNLVKGNFILTGTERMQQRPIGILVDALKTLGADIHYEKKAGYPPLKIEGGMFQNKNEVSIKGNISSQYISSLLLIAAALKKGLTLHIEGELTSRPYVSMTLDMLKEAGISHTWSENAIEIAPQETKEATLYIEPDWSAASYWYAIVALSEDGHIVLPGLKQNSLQGDSAIVDIMTHFGVRSSFEQDGLHLHKSAVDSDQTLFDFKECPDLAQTVIVCAAALKRDISFTGLETLKIKETDRIAALQNEIGKFGALLLEDNGIYHLKTSNVFKPEHITIRTYEDHRMAMAFAPLALVFDQIHIEDHMVVEKSYPEFWDHLKNQNFTITA
;
A
#
# COMPACT_ATOMS: atom_id res chain seq x y z
N MET A 1 9.21 -20.59 -15.45
CA MET A 1 7.89 -20.13 -15.91
C MET A 1 8.18 -19.12 -17.00
N GLU A 2 7.64 -19.29 -18.21
CA GLU A 2 7.75 -18.25 -19.23
C GLU A 2 7.19 -16.97 -18.64
N HIS A 3 7.97 -15.89 -18.64
CA HIS A 3 7.52 -14.59 -18.16
C HIS A 3 6.36 -14.14 -19.05
N SER A 4 5.13 -14.23 -18.55
CA SER A 4 3.94 -13.83 -19.30
C SER A 4 3.99 -12.32 -19.50
N SER A 5 4.11 -11.87 -20.74
CA SER A 5 4.11 -10.45 -21.08
C SER A 5 2.81 -10.09 -21.81
N ILE A 6 2.31 -8.87 -21.58
CA ILE A 6 1.23 -8.30 -22.39
C ILE A 6 1.76 -7.11 -23.17
N ALA A 7 1.28 -6.95 -24.39
CA ALA A 7 1.41 -5.72 -25.14
C ALA A 7 0.18 -4.83 -24.90
N LEU A 8 0.42 -3.55 -24.63
CA LEU A 8 -0.57 -2.54 -24.28
C LEU A 8 -0.47 -1.35 -25.24
N SER A 9 -1.61 -0.95 -25.80
CA SER A 9 -1.73 0.26 -26.61
C SER A 9 -3.10 0.92 -26.40
N HIS A 10 -3.21 2.21 -26.74
CA HIS A 10 -4.48 2.92 -26.72
C HIS A 10 -4.62 3.77 -28.00
N PRO A 11 -5.32 3.28 -29.04
CA PRO A 11 -5.30 3.90 -30.37
C PRO A 11 -5.93 5.29 -30.42
N GLY A 12 -6.96 5.54 -29.59
CA GLY A 12 -7.68 6.81 -29.61
C GLY A 12 -7.05 7.91 -28.76
N LYS A 13 -6.05 7.59 -27.92
CA LYS A 13 -5.36 8.50 -26.96
C LYS A 13 -6.23 9.37 -26.04
N THR A 14 -7.56 9.24 -26.12
CA THR A 14 -8.56 9.93 -25.29
C THR A 14 -9.22 8.95 -24.34
N ILE A 15 -9.54 9.38 -23.13
CA ILE A 15 -10.14 8.52 -22.10
C ILE A 15 -11.46 9.11 -21.61
N LYS A 16 -12.53 8.31 -21.61
CA LYS A 16 -13.82 8.74 -21.07
C LYS A 16 -14.61 7.58 -20.49
N GLY A 17 -14.96 7.68 -19.21
CA GLY A 17 -15.81 6.66 -18.60
C GLY A 17 -15.83 6.72 -17.08
N THR A 18 -16.38 5.66 -16.50
CA THR A 18 -16.46 5.45 -15.05
C THR A 18 -15.69 4.19 -14.71
N VAL A 19 -14.90 4.23 -13.63
CA VAL A 19 -14.14 3.08 -13.14
C VAL A 19 -14.46 2.86 -11.68
N GLN A 20 -15.07 1.71 -11.38
CA GLN A 20 -15.38 1.31 -10.02
C GLN A 20 -14.13 0.72 -9.36
N LEU A 21 -13.45 1.50 -8.53
CA LEU A 21 -12.35 0.99 -7.72
C LEU A 21 -12.88 0.10 -6.59
N THR A 22 -12.11 -0.92 -6.25
CA THR A 22 -12.36 -1.78 -5.09
C THR A 22 -11.92 -1.10 -3.80
N GLY A 23 -12.42 -1.61 -2.66
CA GLY A 23 -12.00 -1.15 -1.35
C GLY A 23 -10.48 -1.16 -1.15
N SER A 24 -9.99 -0.23 -0.34
CA SER A 24 -8.59 -0.07 0.03
C SER A 24 -8.06 -1.33 0.69
N LYS A 25 -6.98 -1.87 0.14
CA LYS A 25 -6.26 -3.02 0.73
C LYS A 25 -5.76 -2.70 2.14
N SER A 26 -5.32 -1.46 2.34
CA SER A 26 -4.75 -0.98 3.61
C SER A 26 -5.80 -0.90 4.71
N GLU A 27 -6.98 -0.37 4.40
CA GLU A 27 -8.11 -0.36 5.34
C GLU A 27 -8.66 -1.78 5.54
N SER A 28 -8.87 -2.54 4.46
CA SER A 28 -9.40 -3.91 4.51
C SER A 28 -8.63 -4.80 5.49
N ASN A 29 -7.29 -4.80 5.41
CA ASN A 29 -6.47 -5.61 6.31
C ASN A 29 -6.52 -5.14 7.78
N ARG A 30 -6.75 -3.86 8.05
CA ARG A 30 -6.98 -3.34 9.42
C ARG A 30 -8.36 -3.75 9.92
N ALA A 31 -9.39 -3.54 9.10
CA ALA A 31 -10.76 -3.91 9.42
C ALA A 31 -10.88 -5.40 9.74
N LEU A 32 -10.19 -6.27 9.00
CA LEU A 32 -10.16 -7.70 9.26
C LEU A 32 -9.58 -8.07 10.63
N ILE A 33 -8.50 -7.39 11.07
CA ILE A 33 -7.93 -7.59 12.41
C ILE A 33 -8.88 -7.07 13.49
N ILE A 34 -9.45 -5.88 13.29
CA ILE A 34 -10.43 -5.29 14.22
C ILE A 34 -11.65 -6.23 14.36
N GLN A 35 -12.21 -6.70 13.24
CA GLN A 35 -13.30 -7.66 13.22
C GLN A 35 -12.95 -8.95 13.96
N ALA A 36 -11.76 -9.53 13.69
CA ALA A 36 -11.33 -10.76 14.34
C ALA A 36 -11.18 -10.63 15.86
N LEU A 37 -10.87 -9.42 16.37
CA LEU A 37 -10.78 -9.14 17.80
C LEU A 37 -12.12 -8.67 18.41
N SER A 38 -13.11 -8.33 17.59
CA SER A 38 -14.35 -7.69 18.03
C SER A 38 -15.39 -8.62 18.70
N LYS A 39 -15.13 -9.93 18.70
CA LYS A 39 -16.08 -10.97 19.17
C LYS A 39 -17.46 -10.89 18.50
N GLY A 40 -17.53 -10.43 17.25
CA GLY A 40 -18.76 -10.32 16.47
C GLY A 40 -19.41 -8.95 16.46
N ASN A 41 -18.85 -7.95 17.16
CA ASN A 41 -19.41 -6.60 17.20
C ASN A 41 -19.12 -5.76 15.94
N VAL A 42 -18.10 -6.11 15.16
CA VAL A 42 -17.68 -5.31 14.00
C VAL A 42 -17.97 -6.03 12.68
N HIS A 43 -18.78 -5.41 11.83
CA HIS A 43 -19.02 -5.83 10.46
C HIS A 43 -18.19 -5.00 9.47
N ILE A 44 -17.91 -5.57 8.29
CA ILE A 44 -17.12 -4.90 7.25
C ILE A 44 -17.94 -4.87 5.96
N GLU A 45 -17.97 -3.73 5.31
CA GLU A 45 -18.57 -3.53 3.99
C GLU A 45 -17.52 -3.05 2.98
N ASN A 46 -17.71 -3.41 1.70
CA ASN A 46 -16.82 -3.04 0.59
C ASN A 46 -15.36 -3.54 0.73
N LEU A 47 -15.16 -4.75 1.27
CA LEU A 47 -13.83 -5.34 1.44
C LEU A 47 -13.10 -5.48 0.09
N SER A 48 -11.79 -5.18 0.09
CA SER A 48 -10.93 -5.37 -1.09
C SER A 48 -10.89 -6.84 -1.54
N ASN A 49 -10.87 -7.06 -2.85
CA ASN A 49 -10.64 -8.38 -3.48
C ASN A 49 -9.14 -8.65 -3.75
N ALA A 50 -8.24 -7.77 -3.34
CA ALA A 50 -6.80 -7.94 -3.49
C ALA A 50 -6.29 -9.24 -2.83
N ASP A 51 -5.29 -9.89 -3.43
CA ASP A 51 -4.73 -11.14 -2.90
C ASP A 51 -4.26 -11.00 -1.44
N ASP A 52 -3.64 -9.88 -1.09
CA ASP A 52 -3.20 -9.60 0.29
C ASP A 52 -4.38 -9.67 1.30
N THR A 53 -5.56 -9.21 0.88
CA THR A 53 -6.78 -9.21 1.71
C THR A 53 -7.41 -10.59 1.77
N VAL A 54 -7.48 -11.32 0.65
CA VAL A 54 -7.95 -12.72 0.63
C VAL A 54 -7.05 -13.62 1.48
N ILE A 55 -5.72 -13.42 1.40
CA ILE A 55 -4.74 -14.12 2.22
C ILE A 55 -4.95 -13.83 3.70
N MET A 56 -5.19 -12.56 4.07
CA MET A 56 -5.48 -12.18 5.45
C MET A 56 -6.73 -12.88 5.98
N GLN A 57 -7.83 -12.89 5.21
CA GLN A 57 -9.07 -13.59 5.60
C GLN A 57 -8.83 -15.08 5.85
N ARG A 58 -8.12 -15.74 4.93
CA ARG A 58 -7.78 -17.16 5.06
C ARG A 58 -6.93 -17.42 6.31
N ALA A 59 -5.93 -16.59 6.55
CA ALA A 59 -5.05 -16.71 7.71
C ALA A 59 -5.81 -16.55 9.04
N LEU A 60 -6.71 -15.56 9.11
CA LEU A 60 -7.55 -15.34 10.29
C LEU A 60 -8.51 -16.51 10.53
N LYS A 61 -9.08 -17.08 9.47
CA LYS A 61 -9.92 -18.29 9.59
C LYS A 61 -9.14 -19.48 10.16
N ILE A 62 -7.91 -19.71 9.68
CA ILE A 62 -7.03 -20.77 10.21
C ILE A 62 -6.73 -20.51 11.70
N ALA A 63 -6.41 -19.27 12.06
CA ALA A 63 -6.09 -18.90 13.43
C ALA A 63 -7.28 -19.02 14.39
N ALA A 64 -8.50 -18.74 13.93
CA ALA A 64 -9.72 -18.84 14.73
C ALA A 64 -10.09 -20.30 15.11
N GLU A 65 -9.52 -21.29 14.43
CA GLU A 65 -9.74 -22.72 14.64
C GLU A 65 -8.43 -23.41 15.09
N PRO A 66 -7.92 -23.10 16.30
CA PRO A 66 -6.63 -23.61 16.73
C PRO A 66 -6.65 -25.13 16.89
N GLN A 67 -5.60 -25.79 16.38
CA GLN A 67 -5.39 -27.23 16.51
C GLN A 67 -4.38 -27.55 17.62
N PRO A 68 -4.37 -28.79 18.16
CA PRO A 68 -3.35 -29.23 19.11
C PRO A 68 -1.93 -29.17 18.53
N GLU A 69 -1.78 -29.50 17.25
CA GLU A 69 -0.53 -29.38 16.51
C GLU A 69 -0.23 -27.95 16.03
N THR A 70 1.05 -27.70 15.73
CA THR A 70 1.49 -26.41 15.18
C THR A 70 0.91 -26.19 13.77
N GLN A 71 0.14 -25.12 13.60
CA GLN A 71 -0.45 -24.75 12.32
C GLN A 71 0.46 -23.82 11.52
N THR A 72 0.73 -24.17 10.26
CA THR A 72 1.50 -23.29 9.36
C THR A 72 0.57 -22.33 8.63
N ILE A 73 0.78 -21.03 8.81
CA ILE A 73 0.09 -19.95 8.10
C ILE A 73 1.04 -19.37 7.07
N ASN A 74 0.81 -19.70 5.80
CA ASN A 74 1.57 -19.13 4.67
C ASN A 74 0.81 -17.94 4.08
N ILE A 75 1.42 -16.76 4.18
CA ILE A 75 0.88 -15.48 3.72
C ILE A 75 1.44 -15.06 2.34
N GLY A 76 2.22 -15.90 1.68
CA GLY A 76 2.82 -15.57 0.39
C GLY A 76 3.63 -14.25 0.43
N PRO A 77 3.42 -13.32 -0.51
CA PRO A 77 4.12 -12.03 -0.58
C PRO A 77 3.43 -10.90 0.20
N ALA A 78 2.38 -11.20 0.98
CA ALA A 78 1.53 -10.21 1.63
C ALA A 78 2.20 -9.52 2.83
N GLY A 79 2.81 -8.36 2.56
CA GLY A 79 3.61 -7.66 3.56
C GLY A 79 2.83 -7.31 4.81
N THR A 80 1.64 -6.74 4.63
CA THR A 80 0.75 -6.32 5.72
C THR A 80 0.28 -7.50 6.55
N ALA A 81 -0.07 -8.62 5.91
CA ALA A 81 -0.47 -9.85 6.58
C ALA A 81 0.64 -10.38 7.51
N MET A 82 1.89 -10.42 7.04
CA MET A 82 3.03 -10.84 7.86
C MET A 82 3.12 -10.02 9.16
N ARG A 83 3.02 -8.68 9.08
CA ARG A 83 3.19 -7.81 10.26
C ARG A 83 1.99 -7.96 11.20
N PHE A 84 0.78 -7.77 10.69
CA PHE A 84 -0.43 -7.76 11.51
C PHE A 84 -0.69 -9.12 12.17
N LEU A 85 -0.48 -10.23 11.45
CA LEU A 85 -0.62 -11.56 12.03
C LEU A 85 0.47 -11.86 13.05
N THR A 86 1.68 -11.30 12.91
CA THR A 86 2.71 -11.45 13.96
C THR A 86 2.20 -10.90 15.29
N SER A 87 1.50 -9.75 15.30
CA SER A 87 0.88 -9.23 16.54
C SER A 87 -0.37 -10.01 16.95
N TYR A 88 -1.29 -10.25 16.01
CA TYR A 88 -2.58 -10.88 16.29
C TYR A 88 -2.45 -12.31 16.83
N LEU A 89 -1.60 -13.15 16.24
CA LEU A 89 -1.45 -14.56 16.63
C LEU A 89 -0.97 -14.73 18.08
N ASN A 90 -0.29 -13.73 18.66
CA ASN A 90 0.08 -13.76 20.07
C ASN A 90 -1.12 -13.69 21.02
N LEU A 91 -2.27 -13.14 20.57
CA LEU A 91 -3.49 -13.07 21.38
C LEU A 91 -4.35 -14.34 21.29
N VAL A 92 -4.15 -15.13 20.24
CA VAL A 92 -4.93 -16.35 19.96
C VAL A 92 -4.23 -17.54 20.60
N LYS A 93 -4.94 -18.35 21.40
CA LYS A 93 -4.35 -19.58 21.95
C LYS A 93 -4.06 -20.57 20.81
N GLY A 94 -2.81 -21.00 20.67
CA GLY A 94 -2.39 -21.96 19.64
C GLY A 94 -0.90 -21.87 19.35
N ASN A 95 -0.39 -22.81 18.56
CA ASN A 95 1.00 -22.82 18.09
C ASN A 95 1.01 -22.58 16.57
N PHE A 96 1.76 -21.58 16.12
CA PHE A 96 1.74 -21.16 14.71
C PHE A 96 3.13 -21.08 14.12
N ILE A 97 3.28 -21.45 12.85
CA ILE A 97 4.41 -21.07 12.00
C ILE A 97 3.92 -20.06 10.97
N LEU A 98 4.28 -18.79 11.14
CA LEU A 98 3.97 -17.73 10.19
C LEU A 98 5.10 -17.61 9.16
N THR A 99 4.79 -17.89 7.89
CA THR A 99 5.75 -17.94 6.79
C THR A 99 5.21 -17.25 5.54
N GLY A 100 6.05 -17.09 4.52
CA GLY A 100 5.71 -16.50 3.22
C GLY A 100 6.65 -16.98 2.12
N THR A 101 6.62 -16.28 0.98
CA THR A 101 7.55 -16.51 -0.14
C THR A 101 9.01 -16.38 0.30
N GLU A 102 9.95 -16.85 -0.53
CA GLU A 102 11.39 -16.68 -0.28
C GLU A 102 11.74 -15.20 -0.09
N ARG A 103 11.22 -14.32 -0.96
CA ARG A 103 11.38 -12.86 -0.82
C ARG A 103 10.81 -12.34 0.50
N MET A 104 9.67 -12.83 0.96
CA MET A 104 9.10 -12.43 2.26
C MET A 104 10.03 -12.79 3.43
N GLN A 105 10.67 -13.96 3.37
CA GLN A 105 11.66 -14.42 4.36
C GLN A 105 12.96 -13.60 4.35
N GLN A 106 13.13 -12.67 3.40
CA GLN A 106 14.24 -11.72 3.36
C GLN A 106 13.82 -10.30 3.81
N ARG A 107 12.54 -10.07 4.12
CA ARG A 107 12.05 -8.76 4.58
C ARG A 107 12.21 -8.65 6.10
N PRO A 108 12.74 -7.51 6.60
CA PRO A 108 12.94 -7.34 8.04
C PRO A 108 11.61 -7.36 8.79
N ILE A 109 11.64 -7.95 9.99
CA ILE A 109 10.54 -7.94 10.96
C ILE A 109 11.01 -7.84 12.42
N GLY A 110 12.33 -7.92 12.66
CA GLY A 110 12.89 -8.01 14.01
C GLY A 110 12.42 -6.94 14.98
N ILE A 111 12.31 -5.68 14.52
CA ILE A 111 11.82 -4.56 15.35
C ILE A 111 10.43 -4.85 15.95
N LEU A 112 9.52 -5.42 15.15
CA LEU A 112 8.17 -5.78 15.63
C LEU A 112 8.23 -6.95 16.61
N VAL A 113 9.06 -7.96 16.32
CA VAL A 113 9.24 -9.14 17.19
C VAL A 113 9.81 -8.73 18.54
N ASP A 114 10.82 -7.86 18.56
CA ASP A 114 11.45 -7.38 19.80
C ASP A 114 10.47 -6.55 20.64
N ALA A 115 9.65 -5.73 19.99
CA ALA A 115 8.58 -4.98 20.64
C ALA A 115 7.53 -5.92 21.27
N LEU A 116 7.07 -6.94 20.54
CA LEU A 116 6.12 -7.92 21.05
C LEU A 116 6.70 -8.75 22.19
N LYS A 117 7.96 -9.20 22.10
CA LYS A 117 8.66 -9.90 23.18
C LYS A 117 8.76 -9.06 24.45
N THR A 118 8.98 -7.75 24.30
CA THR A 118 8.99 -6.80 25.42
C THR A 118 7.65 -6.77 26.15
N LEU A 119 6.53 -6.94 25.42
CA LEU A 119 5.18 -7.04 25.99
C LEU A 119 4.86 -8.42 26.57
N GLY A 120 5.70 -9.43 26.31
CA GLY A 120 5.57 -10.80 26.83
C GLY A 120 5.29 -11.87 25.78
N ALA A 121 5.36 -11.55 24.49
CA ALA A 121 5.10 -12.49 23.40
C ALA A 121 6.15 -13.59 23.33
N ASP A 122 5.72 -14.80 22.96
CA ASP A 122 6.60 -15.94 22.73
C ASP A 122 6.76 -16.19 21.23
N ILE A 123 7.89 -15.70 20.69
CA ILE A 123 8.17 -15.69 19.25
C ILE A 123 9.60 -16.17 19.02
N HIS A 124 9.77 -17.17 18.17
CA HIS A 124 11.07 -17.70 17.75
C HIS A 124 11.27 -17.57 16.25
N TYR A 125 12.52 -17.35 15.84
CA TYR A 125 12.90 -17.38 14.42
C TYR A 125 13.23 -18.82 14.04
N GLU A 126 12.55 -19.37 13.04
CA GLU A 126 12.80 -20.75 12.58
C GLU A 126 14.07 -20.87 11.73
N LYS A 127 14.51 -19.76 11.14
CA LYS A 127 15.68 -19.71 10.26
C LYS A 127 16.65 -18.62 10.70
N LYS A 128 16.46 -17.39 10.18
CA LYS A 128 17.39 -16.27 10.38
C LYS A 128 16.78 -15.27 11.36
N ALA A 129 17.54 -14.90 12.39
CA ALA A 129 17.14 -13.88 13.33
C ALA A 129 16.81 -12.55 12.62
N GLY A 130 15.68 -11.95 12.99
CA GLY A 130 15.17 -10.70 12.43
C GLY A 130 14.30 -10.83 11.18
N TYR A 131 14.08 -12.07 10.69
CA TYR A 131 13.36 -12.36 9.44
C TYR A 131 12.41 -13.57 9.61
N PRO A 132 11.29 -13.64 8.88
CA PRO A 132 10.44 -14.84 8.83
C PRO A 132 11.21 -16.06 8.28
N PRO A 133 10.75 -17.30 8.51
CA PRO A 133 9.52 -17.70 9.22
C PRO A 133 9.60 -17.52 10.74
N LEU A 134 8.44 -17.25 11.36
CA LEU A 134 8.30 -17.08 12.81
C LEU A 134 7.50 -18.25 13.39
N LYS A 135 8.02 -18.88 14.43
CA LYS A 135 7.25 -19.77 15.31
C LYS A 135 6.67 -18.93 16.44
N ILE A 136 5.35 -18.95 16.63
CA ILE A 136 4.61 -18.12 17.59
C ILE A 136 3.82 -19.05 18.52
N GLU A 137 4.06 -18.94 19.83
CA GLU A 137 3.23 -19.59 20.85
C GLU A 137 2.24 -18.55 21.38
N GLY A 138 0.99 -18.66 20.91
CA GLY A 138 -0.06 -17.69 21.17
C GLY A 138 -0.76 -17.91 22.51
N GLY A 139 -1.57 -16.93 22.92
CA GLY A 139 -2.15 -16.87 24.27
C GLY A 139 -1.24 -16.15 25.27
N MET A 140 -0.49 -15.17 24.77
CA MET A 140 0.51 -14.37 25.47
C MET A 140 0.05 -13.92 26.87
N PHE A 141 0.94 -14.05 27.84
CA PHE A 141 0.82 -13.38 29.14
C PHE A 141 1.52 -12.03 29.11
N GLN A 142 0.74 -10.95 29.13
CA GLN A 142 1.28 -9.60 29.05
C GLN A 142 2.02 -9.19 30.34
N ASN A 143 3.34 -9.03 30.26
CA ASN A 143 4.17 -8.62 31.39
C ASN A 143 4.25 -7.09 31.53
N LYS A 144 4.32 -6.35 30.42
CA LYS A 144 4.41 -4.89 30.33
C LYS A 144 3.29 -4.29 29.49
N ASN A 145 2.95 -3.04 29.74
CA ASN A 145 1.98 -2.27 28.96
C ASN A 145 2.63 -1.19 28.09
N GLU A 146 3.96 -1.08 28.07
CA GLU A 146 4.66 -0.05 27.33
C GLU A 146 5.74 -0.64 26.41
N VAL A 147 5.98 0.01 25.27
CA VAL A 147 7.05 -0.34 24.34
C VAL A 147 7.49 0.88 23.52
N SER A 148 8.76 0.92 23.13
CA SER A 148 9.32 1.95 22.24
C SER A 148 9.64 1.37 20.87
N ILE A 149 9.37 2.14 19.81
CA ILE A 149 9.66 1.75 18.43
C ILE A 149 10.12 2.93 17.59
N LYS A 150 11.11 2.71 16.71
CA LYS A 150 11.58 3.73 15.77
C LYS A 150 10.50 4.10 14.76
N GLY A 151 10.17 5.39 14.67
CA GLY A 151 9.11 5.93 13.82
C GLY A 151 9.42 5.95 12.32
N ASN A 152 10.71 5.89 11.95
CA ASN A 152 11.18 6.13 10.59
C ASN A 152 11.47 4.85 9.78
N ILE A 153 11.08 3.67 10.29
CA ILE A 153 11.38 2.39 9.63
C ILE A 153 10.19 1.86 8.86
N SER A 154 9.05 1.66 9.53
CA SER A 154 7.84 1.12 8.90
C SER A 154 6.62 1.37 9.78
N SER A 155 5.68 2.17 9.28
CA SER A 155 4.38 2.45 9.93
C SER A 155 3.58 1.17 10.20
N GLN A 156 3.79 0.10 9.42
CA GLN A 156 3.10 -1.18 9.62
C GLN A 156 3.41 -1.82 10.97
N TYR A 157 4.61 -1.60 11.55
CA TYR A 157 4.92 -2.14 12.87
C TYR A 157 4.12 -1.43 13.97
N ILE A 158 4.05 -0.10 13.89
CA ILE A 158 3.24 0.74 14.77
C ILE A 158 1.77 0.34 14.65
N SER A 159 1.23 0.33 13.43
CA SER A 159 -0.17 -0.08 13.17
C SER A 159 -0.47 -1.48 13.71
N SER A 160 0.44 -2.45 13.53
CA SER A 160 0.28 -3.81 14.03
C SER A 160 0.09 -3.88 15.55
N LEU A 161 0.88 -3.11 16.30
CA LEU A 161 0.79 -3.02 17.76
C LEU A 161 -0.49 -2.31 18.19
N LEU A 162 -0.86 -1.21 17.53
CA LEU A 162 -2.07 -0.45 17.84
C LEU A 162 -3.35 -1.26 17.61
N LEU A 163 -3.41 -2.06 16.54
CA LEU A 163 -4.57 -2.90 16.21
C LEU A 163 -4.90 -3.93 17.31
N ILE A 164 -3.88 -4.42 18.02
CA ILE A 164 -4.07 -5.39 19.11
C ILE A 164 -4.22 -4.73 20.49
N ALA A 165 -3.97 -3.43 20.60
CA ALA A 165 -3.74 -2.75 21.87
C ALA A 165 -4.93 -2.84 22.83
N ALA A 166 -6.15 -2.63 22.32
CA ALA A 166 -7.37 -2.70 23.14
C ALA A 166 -7.68 -4.10 23.68
N ALA A 167 -7.21 -5.15 22.99
CA ALA A 167 -7.39 -6.54 23.39
C ALA A 167 -6.32 -7.02 24.40
N LEU A 168 -5.27 -6.24 24.62
CA LEU A 168 -4.25 -6.52 25.63
C LEU A 168 -4.81 -6.29 27.04
N LYS A 169 -4.51 -7.21 27.97
CA LYS A 169 -5.04 -7.16 29.35
C LYS A 169 -4.68 -5.88 30.11
N LYS A 170 -3.54 -5.26 29.79
CA LYS A 170 -3.04 -4.01 30.39
C LYS A 170 -3.06 -2.84 29.39
N GLY A 171 -3.62 -3.01 28.19
CA GLY A 171 -3.58 -2.02 27.12
C GLY A 171 -2.18 -1.86 26.54
N LEU A 172 -1.95 -0.74 25.87
CA LEU A 172 -0.65 -0.37 25.31
C LEU A 172 -0.41 1.14 25.40
N THR A 173 0.78 1.51 25.87
CA THR A 173 1.43 2.81 25.67
C THR A 173 2.59 2.60 24.70
N LEU A 174 2.48 3.16 23.49
CA LEU A 174 3.47 3.04 22.43
C LEU A 174 4.26 4.34 22.29
N HIS A 175 5.56 4.30 22.57
CA HIS A 175 6.47 5.42 22.36
C HIS A 175 7.13 5.33 20.99
N ILE A 176 7.07 6.42 20.23
CA ILE A 176 7.65 6.58 18.92
C ILE A 176 8.99 7.29 19.06
N GLU A 177 10.08 6.59 18.75
CA GLU A 177 11.42 7.15 18.78
C GLU A 177 11.74 7.85 17.46
N GLY A 178 12.22 9.09 17.56
CA GLY A 178 12.58 9.90 16.40
C GLY A 178 11.34 10.32 15.60
N GLU A 179 11.56 10.57 14.31
CA GLU A 179 10.51 11.06 13.44
C GLU A 179 9.59 9.93 12.93
N LEU A 180 8.29 10.18 12.90
CA LEU A 180 7.31 9.24 12.35
C LEU A 180 7.18 9.44 10.84
N THR A 181 7.64 8.46 10.05
CA THR A 181 7.39 8.41 8.61
C THR A 181 6.04 7.76 8.31
N SER A 182 5.35 8.25 7.27
CA SER A 182 4.08 7.68 6.80
C SER A 182 3.00 7.70 7.90
N ARG A 183 2.88 8.85 8.57
CA ARG A 183 1.92 9.15 9.63
C ARG A 183 0.47 8.82 9.25
N PRO A 184 -0.01 9.04 8.00
CA PRO A 184 -1.37 8.67 7.59
C PRO A 184 -1.75 7.22 7.86
N TYR A 185 -0.82 6.27 7.75
CA TYR A 185 -1.13 4.87 8.05
C TYR A 185 -1.36 4.60 9.53
N VAL A 186 -0.72 5.38 10.41
CA VAL A 186 -0.95 5.34 11.85
C VAL A 186 -2.29 5.99 12.17
N SER A 187 -2.55 7.19 11.62
CA SER A 187 -3.85 7.88 11.76
C SER A 187 -5.01 7.01 11.29
N MET A 188 -4.93 6.42 10.09
CA MET A 188 -5.92 5.46 9.58
C MET A 188 -6.19 4.32 10.56
N THR A 189 -5.15 3.80 11.22
CA THR A 189 -5.33 2.73 12.21
C THR A 189 -6.14 3.22 13.40
N LEU A 190 -5.80 4.40 13.91
CA LEU A 190 -6.45 5.01 15.07
C LEU A 190 -7.89 5.45 14.78
N ASP A 191 -8.15 5.97 13.58
CA ASP A 191 -9.48 6.38 13.14
C ASP A 191 -10.40 5.16 12.96
N MET A 192 -9.92 4.08 12.33
CA MET A 192 -10.70 2.83 12.22
C MET A 192 -10.96 2.17 13.58
N LEU A 193 -9.99 2.24 14.51
CA LEU A 193 -10.21 1.80 15.89
C LEU A 193 -11.30 2.65 16.57
N LYS A 194 -11.26 3.97 16.38
CA LYS A 194 -12.27 4.89 16.90
C LYS A 194 -13.66 4.63 16.32
N GLU A 195 -13.77 4.33 15.02
CA GLU A 195 -15.02 3.90 14.37
C GLU A 195 -15.56 2.60 14.98
N ALA A 196 -14.69 1.67 15.37
CA ALA A 196 -15.05 0.46 16.12
C ALA A 196 -15.31 0.71 17.63
N GLY A 197 -15.35 1.98 18.06
CA GLY A 197 -15.64 2.40 19.43
C GLY A 197 -14.45 2.37 20.38
N ILE A 198 -13.23 2.13 19.88
CA ILE A 198 -11.99 2.08 20.66
C ILE A 198 -11.39 3.48 20.78
N SER A 199 -11.32 4.00 22.00
CA SER A 199 -10.75 5.31 22.29
C SER A 199 -9.24 5.23 22.45
N HIS A 200 -8.54 6.29 22.04
CA HIS A 200 -7.10 6.42 22.14
C HIS A 200 -6.71 7.85 22.50
N THR A 201 -5.51 8.03 23.04
CA THR A 201 -4.86 9.34 23.15
C THR A 201 -3.58 9.32 22.33
N TRP A 202 -3.25 10.46 21.72
CA TRP A 202 -1.98 10.66 21.04
C TRP A 202 -1.40 12.00 21.47
N SER A 203 -0.36 11.96 22.31
CA SER A 203 0.32 13.16 22.80
C SER A 203 1.81 13.06 22.49
N GLU A 204 2.33 14.06 21.79
CA GLU A 204 3.72 14.13 21.34
C GLU A 204 4.12 12.85 20.58
N ASN A 205 4.99 12.05 21.20
CA ASN A 205 5.54 10.82 20.67
C ASN A 205 4.94 9.56 21.30
N ALA A 206 3.84 9.67 22.06
CA ALA A 206 3.21 8.54 22.73
C ALA A 206 1.76 8.36 22.27
N ILE A 207 1.37 7.12 22.00
CA ILE A 207 0.00 6.71 21.71
C ILE A 207 -0.45 5.74 22.80
N GLU A 208 -1.57 6.03 23.46
CA GLU A 208 -2.10 5.18 24.53
C GLU A 208 -3.48 4.65 24.18
N ILE A 209 -3.65 3.34 24.39
CA ILE A 209 -4.92 2.63 24.20
C ILE A 209 -5.12 1.71 25.41
N ALA A 210 -6.09 2.04 26.26
CA ALA A 210 -6.47 1.22 27.40
C ALA A 210 -7.19 -0.07 26.96
N PRO A 211 -7.23 -1.12 27.81
CA PRO A 211 -8.08 -2.28 27.57
C PRO A 211 -9.53 -1.85 27.45
N GLN A 212 -10.19 -2.23 26.37
CA GLN A 212 -11.60 -1.90 26.15
C GLN A 212 -12.20 -2.84 25.10
N GLU A 213 -13.52 -3.04 25.17
CA GLU A 213 -14.23 -3.85 24.18
C GLU A 213 -14.70 -2.99 23.00
N THR A 214 -14.71 -3.58 21.80
CA THR A 214 -15.29 -2.95 20.61
C THR A 214 -16.79 -2.77 20.77
N LYS A 215 -17.33 -1.66 20.25
CA LYS A 215 -18.77 -1.44 20.13
C LYS A 215 -19.30 -2.04 18.84
N GLU A 216 -20.63 -2.19 18.76
CA GLU A 216 -21.29 -2.54 17.51
C GLU A 216 -21.00 -1.46 16.46
N ALA A 217 -20.42 -1.85 15.33
CA ALA A 217 -20.03 -0.93 14.27
C ALA A 217 -19.94 -1.63 12.91
N THR A 218 -20.18 -0.86 11.85
CA THR A 218 -19.90 -1.27 10.47
C THR A 218 -18.76 -0.42 9.93
N LEU A 219 -17.63 -1.05 9.61
CA LEU A 219 -16.51 -0.40 8.92
C LEU A 219 -16.74 -0.50 7.42
N TYR A 220 -17.10 0.62 6.80
CA TYR A 220 -17.17 0.73 5.34
C TYR A 220 -15.80 1.09 4.79
N ILE A 221 -15.24 0.21 3.96
CA ILE A 221 -13.92 0.40 3.37
C ILE A 221 -14.00 1.35 2.18
N GLU A 222 -13.26 2.46 2.21
CA GLU A 222 -13.21 3.41 1.10
C GLU A 222 -12.47 2.79 -0.11
N PRO A 223 -12.84 3.13 -1.36
CA PRO A 223 -12.05 2.71 -2.51
C PRO A 223 -10.59 3.16 -2.45
N ASP A 224 -9.69 2.42 -3.10
CA ASP A 224 -8.25 2.57 -2.93
C ASP A 224 -7.68 3.82 -3.65
N TRP A 225 -7.17 4.80 -2.88
CA TRP A 225 -6.56 6.03 -3.41
C TRP A 225 -5.22 5.79 -4.12
N SER A 226 -4.51 4.74 -3.70
CA SER A 226 -3.29 4.26 -4.36
C SER A 226 -3.61 3.79 -5.79
N ALA A 227 -4.72 3.04 -5.96
CA ALA A 227 -5.25 2.63 -7.26
C ALA A 227 -5.78 3.82 -8.09
N ALA A 228 -6.40 4.81 -7.44
CA ALA A 228 -6.86 6.04 -8.10
C ALA A 228 -5.70 6.79 -8.78
N SER A 229 -4.50 6.73 -8.21
CA SER A 229 -3.32 7.40 -8.79
C SER A 229 -3.02 6.99 -10.23
N TYR A 230 -3.23 5.73 -10.60
CA TYR A 230 -3.00 5.25 -11.96
C TYR A 230 -3.99 5.89 -12.94
N TRP A 231 -5.23 6.12 -12.51
CA TRP A 231 -6.24 6.83 -13.30
C TRP A 231 -5.94 8.31 -13.45
N TYR A 232 -5.37 8.94 -12.42
CA TYR A 232 -4.80 10.28 -12.57
C TYR A 232 -3.69 10.32 -13.62
N ALA A 233 -2.76 9.36 -13.62
CA ALA A 233 -1.71 9.30 -14.64
C ALA A 233 -2.28 9.05 -16.04
N ILE A 234 -3.30 8.19 -16.17
CA ILE A 234 -4.03 7.96 -17.44
C ILE A 234 -4.64 9.27 -17.95
N VAL A 235 -5.38 10.02 -17.12
CA VAL A 235 -5.94 11.31 -17.52
C VAL A 235 -4.82 12.31 -17.85
N ALA A 236 -3.77 12.39 -17.04
CA ALA A 236 -2.64 13.29 -17.26
C ALA A 236 -1.89 13.02 -18.57
N LEU A 237 -1.79 11.76 -19.01
CA LEU A 237 -1.08 11.37 -20.24
C LEU A 237 -1.98 11.28 -21.48
N SER A 238 -3.31 11.32 -21.31
CA SER A 238 -4.25 11.38 -22.42
C SER A 238 -4.21 12.74 -23.15
N GLU A 239 -4.64 12.75 -24.41
CA GLU A 239 -4.85 13.99 -25.17
C GLU A 239 -6.07 14.77 -24.65
N ASP A 240 -7.15 14.04 -24.34
CA ASP A 240 -8.35 14.51 -23.66
C ASP A 240 -8.87 13.39 -22.74
N GLY A 241 -9.39 13.76 -21.57
CA GLY A 241 -9.61 12.81 -20.49
C GLY A 241 -10.71 13.22 -19.53
N HIS A 242 -11.69 12.36 -19.31
CA HIS A 242 -12.68 12.47 -18.24
C HIS A 242 -12.99 11.11 -17.60
N ILE A 243 -12.53 10.89 -16.36
CA ILE A 243 -12.81 9.66 -15.61
C ILE A 243 -13.60 9.98 -14.34
N VAL A 244 -14.64 9.19 -14.08
CA VAL A 244 -15.36 9.19 -12.79
C VAL A 244 -14.89 7.99 -11.98
N LEU A 245 -14.51 8.22 -10.73
CA LEU A 245 -14.11 7.22 -9.74
C LEU A 245 -15.12 7.21 -8.58
N PRO A 246 -16.14 6.33 -8.62
CA PRO A 246 -17.19 6.33 -7.62
C PRO A 246 -16.71 5.94 -6.23
N GLY A 247 -17.32 6.54 -5.20
CA GLY A 247 -17.12 6.19 -3.80
C GLY A 247 -15.86 6.75 -3.12
N LEU A 248 -14.91 7.33 -3.87
CA LEU A 248 -13.81 8.11 -3.29
C LEU A 248 -14.35 9.39 -2.64
N LYS A 249 -13.85 9.70 -1.44
CA LYS A 249 -14.35 10.81 -0.62
C LYS A 249 -13.31 11.92 -0.50
N GLN A 250 -13.78 13.15 -0.42
CA GLN A 250 -12.90 14.31 -0.21
C GLN A 250 -12.14 14.23 1.12
N ASN A 251 -12.81 13.76 2.17
CA ASN A 251 -12.22 13.56 3.48
C ASN A 251 -11.89 12.07 3.66
N SER A 252 -10.73 11.66 3.16
CA SER A 252 -10.25 10.27 3.22
C SER A 252 -9.30 10.03 4.39
N LEU A 253 -9.31 8.79 4.90
CA LEU A 253 -8.30 8.29 5.85
C LEU A 253 -6.98 7.92 5.15
N GLN A 254 -7.00 7.81 3.82
CA GLN A 254 -5.85 7.38 3.03
C GLN A 254 -4.97 8.59 2.68
N GLY A 255 -3.72 8.58 3.13
CA GLY A 255 -2.75 9.64 2.81
C GLY A 255 -2.50 9.82 1.32
N ASP A 256 -2.77 8.78 0.53
CA ASP A 256 -2.65 8.79 -0.92
C ASP A 256 -3.71 9.68 -1.61
N SER A 257 -4.72 10.18 -0.88
CA SER A 257 -5.61 11.24 -1.36
C SER A 257 -4.88 12.54 -1.72
N ALA A 258 -3.63 12.72 -1.25
CA ALA A 258 -2.72 13.78 -1.68
C ALA A 258 -2.51 13.83 -3.20
N ILE A 259 -2.81 12.73 -3.92
CA ILE A 259 -2.74 12.69 -5.38
C ILE A 259 -3.63 13.75 -6.04
N VAL A 260 -4.74 14.15 -5.40
CA VAL A 260 -5.65 15.21 -5.87
C VAL A 260 -4.86 16.49 -6.12
N ASP A 261 -4.10 16.94 -5.12
CA ASP A 261 -3.32 18.17 -5.18
C ASP A 261 -2.10 18.00 -6.09
N ILE A 262 -1.37 16.88 -5.95
CA ILE A 262 -0.16 16.61 -6.73
C ILE A 262 -0.46 16.66 -8.23
N MET A 263 -1.56 16.03 -8.67
CA MET A 263 -1.86 15.88 -10.09
C MET A 263 -2.47 17.11 -10.74
N THR A 264 -2.87 18.12 -9.95
CA THR A 264 -3.16 19.47 -10.51
C THR A 264 -1.95 20.03 -11.24
N HIS A 265 -0.75 19.80 -10.71
CA HIS A 265 0.49 20.22 -11.33
C HIS A 265 0.79 19.45 -12.61
N PHE A 266 0.17 18.30 -12.84
CA PHE A 266 0.33 17.48 -14.05
C PHE A 266 -0.86 17.57 -15.01
N GLY A 267 -1.71 18.59 -14.85
CA GLY A 267 -2.80 18.87 -15.79
C GLY A 267 -4.03 17.99 -15.56
N VAL A 268 -4.33 17.65 -14.31
CA VAL A 268 -5.58 16.97 -13.93
C VAL A 268 -6.32 17.80 -12.90
N ARG A 269 -7.53 18.24 -13.23
CA ARG A 269 -8.45 18.86 -12.28
C ARG A 269 -9.38 17.83 -11.69
N SER A 270 -9.71 18.01 -10.42
CA SER A 270 -10.58 17.11 -9.67
C SER A 270 -11.81 17.86 -9.17
N SER A 271 -12.99 17.25 -9.27
CA SER A 271 -14.21 17.71 -8.60
C SER A 271 -14.84 16.54 -7.84
N PHE A 272 -15.27 16.79 -6.60
CA PHE A 272 -16.04 15.83 -5.83
C PHE A 272 -17.53 16.11 -6.05
N GLU A 273 -18.23 15.13 -6.61
CA GLU A 273 -19.68 15.18 -6.87
C GLU A 273 -20.40 14.09 -6.07
N GLN A 274 -21.72 13.98 -6.22
CA GLN A 274 -22.52 13.01 -5.45
C GLN A 274 -22.17 11.56 -5.74
N ASP A 275 -21.76 11.26 -6.96
CA ASP A 275 -21.41 9.93 -7.45
C ASP A 275 -19.92 9.58 -7.29
N GLY A 276 -19.08 10.53 -6.85
CA GLY A 276 -17.68 10.28 -6.52
C GLY A 276 -16.73 11.37 -7.02
N LEU A 277 -15.49 10.97 -7.32
CA LEU A 277 -14.43 11.84 -7.78
C LEU A 277 -14.39 11.90 -9.32
N HIS A 278 -14.51 13.10 -9.87
CA HIS A 278 -14.42 13.37 -11.31
C HIS A 278 -13.05 13.94 -11.64
N LEU A 279 -12.37 13.32 -12.60
CA LEU A 279 -11.04 13.69 -13.08
C LEU A 279 -11.16 14.26 -14.49
N HIS A 280 -10.67 15.48 -14.69
CA HIS A 280 -10.67 16.15 -15.99
C HIS A 280 -9.26 16.50 -16.42
N LYS A 281 -8.94 16.20 -17.68
CA LYS A 281 -7.75 16.74 -18.32
C LYS A 281 -7.83 18.26 -18.32
N SER A 282 -6.73 18.91 -17.94
CA SER A 282 -6.57 20.36 -18.02
C SER A 282 -5.22 20.71 -18.63
N ALA A 283 -5.08 21.97 -19.02
CA ALA A 283 -3.76 22.52 -19.29
C ALA A 283 -2.89 22.42 -18.02
N VAL A 284 -1.60 22.18 -18.23
CA VAL A 284 -0.60 22.24 -17.16
C VAL A 284 -0.21 23.69 -16.96
N ASP A 285 -0.48 24.23 -15.77
CA ASP A 285 -0.02 25.55 -15.34
C ASP A 285 0.59 25.41 -13.95
N SER A 286 1.90 25.15 -13.91
CA SER A 286 2.60 24.93 -12.65
C SER A 286 4.12 25.11 -12.78
N ASP A 287 4.67 25.83 -11.81
CA ASP A 287 6.09 26.02 -11.53
C ASP A 287 6.63 25.11 -10.42
N GLN A 288 5.85 24.13 -9.97
CA GLN A 288 6.24 23.20 -8.91
C GLN A 288 7.40 22.32 -9.37
N THR A 289 8.51 22.37 -8.64
CA THR A 289 9.76 21.67 -8.98
C THR A 289 10.20 20.63 -7.95
N LEU A 290 9.47 20.49 -6.84
CA LEU A 290 9.79 19.55 -5.77
C LEU A 290 8.51 18.93 -5.21
N PHE A 291 8.47 17.60 -5.07
CA PHE A 291 7.41 16.90 -4.34
C PHE A 291 7.99 16.02 -3.24
N ASP A 292 7.36 16.04 -2.07
CA ASP A 292 7.70 15.16 -0.97
C ASP A 292 6.70 14.00 -0.86
N PHE A 293 7.21 12.78 -0.77
CA PHE A 293 6.39 11.56 -0.72
C PHE A 293 6.45 10.84 0.63
N LYS A 294 6.94 11.48 1.70
CA LYS A 294 7.08 10.85 3.01
C LYS A 294 5.76 10.33 3.57
N GLU A 295 4.69 11.09 3.36
CA GLU A 295 3.34 10.79 3.86
C GLU A 295 2.50 9.96 2.87
N CYS A 296 2.87 9.95 1.59
CA CYS A 296 2.19 9.20 0.52
C CYS A 296 3.19 8.43 -0.37
N PRO A 297 4.07 7.58 0.20
CA PRO A 297 5.21 6.99 -0.52
C PRO A 297 4.77 6.09 -1.68
N ASP A 298 3.56 5.56 -1.57
CA ASP A 298 2.99 4.62 -2.52
C ASP A 298 2.49 5.31 -3.82
N LEU A 299 2.46 6.65 -3.86
CA LEU A 299 2.20 7.47 -5.06
C LEU A 299 3.45 7.74 -5.91
N ALA A 300 4.65 7.60 -5.33
CA ALA A 300 5.88 8.09 -5.94
C ALA A 300 6.15 7.52 -7.34
N GLN A 301 5.98 6.20 -7.52
CA GLN A 301 6.20 5.54 -8.82
C GLN A 301 5.28 6.12 -9.89
N THR A 302 4.00 6.28 -9.60
CA THR A 302 3.00 6.83 -10.52
C THR A 302 3.37 8.25 -10.96
N VAL A 303 3.70 9.12 -9.99
CA VAL A 303 3.99 10.53 -10.27
C VAL A 303 5.33 10.69 -11.00
N ILE A 304 6.37 9.95 -10.61
CA ILE A 304 7.68 10.01 -11.26
C ILE A 304 7.59 9.55 -12.72
N VAL A 305 6.88 8.47 -13.01
CA VAL A 305 6.69 7.98 -14.39
C VAL A 305 5.89 8.98 -15.22
N CYS A 306 4.82 9.54 -14.64
CA CYS A 306 4.02 10.59 -15.28
C CYS A 306 4.87 11.83 -15.62
N ALA A 307 5.66 12.31 -14.66
CA ALA A 307 6.58 13.44 -14.86
C ALA A 307 7.60 13.18 -15.97
N ALA A 308 8.16 11.97 -16.02
CA ALA A 308 9.12 11.56 -17.03
C ALA A 308 8.49 11.58 -18.43
N ALA A 309 7.29 11.03 -18.57
CA ALA A 309 6.55 10.98 -19.83
C ALA A 309 6.11 12.37 -20.31
N LEU A 310 5.74 13.26 -19.38
CA LEU A 310 5.40 14.66 -19.66
C LEU A 310 6.62 15.57 -19.86
N LYS A 311 7.85 15.02 -19.79
CA LYS A 311 9.12 15.73 -19.92
C LYS A 311 9.25 16.91 -18.95
N ARG A 312 8.89 16.68 -17.68
CA ARG A 312 9.01 17.68 -16.62
C ARG A 312 10.19 17.33 -15.71
N ASP A 313 11.16 18.23 -15.67
CA ASP A 313 12.28 18.16 -14.73
C ASP A 313 11.78 18.53 -13.33
N ILE A 314 11.71 17.54 -12.44
CA ILE A 314 11.13 17.65 -11.11
C ILE A 314 12.05 16.93 -10.12
N SER A 315 12.13 17.43 -8.90
CA SER A 315 12.86 16.81 -7.80
C SER A 315 11.91 16.15 -6.80
N PHE A 316 12.40 15.14 -6.09
CA PHE A 316 11.59 14.34 -5.17
C PHE A 316 12.31 14.06 -3.85
N THR A 317 11.60 14.13 -2.74
CA THR A 317 12.08 13.76 -1.39
C THR A 317 11.15 12.75 -0.72
N GLY A 318 11.54 12.19 0.43
CA GLY A 318 10.71 11.24 1.18
C GLY A 318 10.63 9.85 0.56
N LEU A 319 11.63 9.47 -0.23
CA LEU A 319 11.67 8.21 -1.00
C LEU A 319 12.42 7.07 -0.30
N GLU A 320 12.92 7.29 0.91
CA GLU A 320 13.86 6.38 1.60
C GLU A 320 13.25 4.99 1.82
N THR A 321 11.96 4.94 2.14
CA THR A 321 11.26 3.68 2.44
C THR A 321 11.10 2.80 1.20
N LEU A 322 11.23 3.33 -0.01
CA LEU A 322 10.99 2.62 -1.28
C LEU A 322 12.05 1.55 -1.58
N LYS A 323 13.27 1.70 -1.05
CA LYS A 323 14.38 0.75 -1.25
C LYS A 323 14.14 -0.61 -0.59
N ILE A 324 13.25 -0.68 0.41
CA ILE A 324 12.99 -1.88 1.24
C ILE A 324 11.57 -2.47 1.06
N LYS A 325 10.87 -2.08 -0.01
CA LYS A 325 9.52 -2.55 -0.34
C LYS A 325 9.57 -3.92 -1.04
N GLU A 326 8.58 -4.22 -1.88
CA GLU A 326 8.51 -5.44 -2.69
C GLU A 326 9.83 -5.69 -3.46
N THR A 327 10.26 -4.67 -4.19
CA THR A 327 11.56 -4.55 -4.84
C THR A 327 12.29 -3.29 -4.33
N ASP A 328 13.52 -3.07 -4.77
CA ASP A 328 14.12 -1.73 -4.72
C ASP A 328 13.45 -0.88 -5.80
N ARG A 329 12.37 -0.18 -5.40
CA ARG A 329 11.54 0.59 -6.32
C ARG A 329 12.28 1.78 -6.94
N ILE A 330 13.33 2.29 -6.27
CA ILE A 330 14.15 3.37 -6.82
C ILE A 330 15.01 2.85 -7.95
N ALA A 331 15.73 1.75 -7.71
CA ALA A 331 16.53 1.12 -8.76
C ALA A 331 15.64 0.66 -9.94
N ALA A 332 14.46 0.10 -9.65
CA ALA A 332 13.49 -0.26 -10.67
C ALA A 332 13.02 0.95 -11.49
N LEU A 333 12.62 2.05 -10.84
CA LEU A 333 12.25 3.29 -11.56
C LEU A 333 13.39 3.80 -12.44
N GLN A 334 14.61 3.88 -11.92
CA GLN A 334 15.79 4.35 -12.66
C GLN A 334 16.03 3.54 -13.93
N ASN A 335 15.97 2.21 -13.82
CA ASN A 335 16.15 1.31 -14.96
C ASN A 335 15.05 1.49 -16.00
N GLU A 336 13.80 1.51 -15.55
CA GLU A 336 12.65 1.44 -16.45
C GLU A 336 12.34 2.78 -17.14
N ILE A 337 12.52 3.92 -16.45
CA ILE A 337 12.41 5.24 -17.10
C ILE A 337 13.61 5.55 -18.01
N GLY A 338 14.77 4.96 -17.72
CA GLY A 338 15.98 5.06 -18.53
C GLY A 338 15.80 4.52 -19.95
N LYS A 339 14.90 3.54 -20.15
CA LYS A 339 14.60 2.93 -21.45
C LYS A 339 14.03 3.91 -22.48
N PHE A 340 13.44 5.02 -22.02
CA PHE A 340 12.96 6.10 -22.88
C PHE A 340 13.70 7.42 -22.64
N GLY A 341 14.89 7.36 -22.02
CA GLY A 341 15.83 8.48 -21.94
C GLY A 341 15.69 9.41 -20.73
N ALA A 342 14.76 9.14 -19.80
CA ALA A 342 14.70 9.88 -18.54
C ALA A 342 15.76 9.37 -17.55
N LEU A 343 16.25 10.24 -16.66
CA LEU A 343 17.22 9.89 -15.61
C LEU A 343 16.71 10.36 -14.25
N LEU A 344 16.76 9.49 -13.25
CA LEU A 344 16.45 9.84 -11.85
C LEU A 344 17.74 9.73 -11.03
N LEU A 345 18.29 10.86 -10.61
CA LEU A 345 19.60 10.94 -9.96
C LEU A 345 19.45 11.32 -8.48
N GLU A 346 20.06 10.54 -7.58
CA GLU A 346 20.09 10.85 -6.14
C GLU A 346 21.24 11.84 -5.84
N ASP A 347 20.92 12.93 -5.15
CA ASP A 347 21.85 13.90 -4.57
C ASP A 347 21.42 14.20 -3.13
N ASN A 348 22.18 13.69 -2.15
CA ASN A 348 21.95 13.93 -0.71
C ASN A 348 20.50 13.70 -0.24
N GLY A 349 19.84 12.65 -0.72
CA GLY A 349 18.45 12.29 -0.36
C GLY A 349 17.37 13.00 -1.19
N ILE A 350 17.77 13.90 -2.10
CA ILE A 350 16.88 14.48 -3.11
C ILE A 350 17.09 13.72 -4.42
N TYR A 351 15.99 13.38 -5.10
CA TYR A 351 16.03 12.65 -6.37
C TYR A 351 15.62 13.58 -7.49
N HIS A 352 16.54 13.88 -8.40
CA HIS A 352 16.32 14.79 -9.51
C HIS A 352 15.98 14.01 -10.78
N LEU A 353 14.76 14.19 -11.29
CA LEU A 353 14.36 13.70 -12.59
C LEU A 353 14.83 14.67 -13.68
N LYS A 354 15.56 14.14 -14.66
CA LYS A 354 16.03 14.83 -15.85
C LYS A 354 15.41 14.21 -17.09
N THR A 355 14.81 15.05 -17.92
CA THR A 355 13.99 14.62 -19.05
C THR A 355 14.46 15.15 -20.40
N SER A 356 15.60 15.85 -20.44
CA SER A 356 16.16 16.46 -21.67
C SER A 356 16.40 15.45 -22.81
N ASN A 357 16.69 14.19 -22.45
CA ASN A 357 16.96 13.11 -23.42
C ASN A 357 15.73 12.22 -23.67
N VAL A 358 14.54 12.56 -23.17
CA VAL A 358 13.35 11.72 -23.34
C VAL A 358 12.96 11.63 -24.81
N PHE A 359 12.91 10.40 -25.31
CA PHE A 359 12.56 10.04 -26.68
C PHE A 359 11.40 9.03 -26.71
N LYS A 360 10.81 8.83 -27.90
CA LYS A 360 9.82 7.77 -28.13
C LYS A 360 10.54 6.55 -28.70
N PRO A 361 10.76 5.47 -27.94
CA PRO A 361 11.37 4.26 -28.47
C PRO A 361 10.42 3.55 -29.44
N GLU A 362 10.97 2.83 -30.43
CA GLU A 362 10.19 1.95 -31.32
C GLU A 362 9.59 0.76 -30.53
N HIS A 363 10.36 0.22 -29.58
CA HIS A 363 9.96 -0.87 -28.71
C HIS A 363 10.34 -0.56 -27.28
N ILE A 364 9.41 -0.77 -26.35
CA ILE A 364 9.66 -0.63 -24.92
C ILE A 364 9.02 -1.78 -24.15
N THR A 365 9.83 -2.47 -23.36
CA THR A 365 9.40 -3.54 -22.46
C THR A 365 9.72 -3.11 -21.03
N ILE A 366 8.71 -3.12 -20.18
CA ILE A 366 8.78 -2.76 -18.78
C ILE A 366 8.83 -4.01 -17.92
N ARG A 367 9.88 -4.10 -17.10
CA ARG A 367 10.03 -5.17 -16.11
C ARG A 367 9.32 -4.77 -14.83
N THR A 368 8.54 -5.67 -14.26
CA THR A 368 7.76 -5.36 -13.05
C THR A 368 8.48 -5.67 -11.76
N TYR A 369 9.52 -6.52 -11.79
CA TYR A 369 10.27 -6.93 -10.61
C TYR A 369 9.38 -7.53 -9.50
N GLU A 370 8.34 -8.27 -9.91
CA GLU A 370 7.31 -8.81 -9.00
C GLU A 370 6.54 -7.74 -8.20
N ASP A 371 6.56 -6.46 -8.65
CA ASP A 371 5.92 -5.33 -7.99
C ASP A 371 4.73 -4.81 -8.80
N HIS A 372 3.52 -4.96 -8.23
CA HIS A 372 2.27 -4.47 -8.81
C HIS A 372 2.31 -2.99 -9.17
N ARG A 373 3.02 -2.16 -8.38
CA ARG A 373 3.08 -0.72 -8.63
C ARG A 373 3.94 -0.39 -9.84
N MET A 374 4.95 -1.20 -10.15
CA MET A 374 5.74 -1.02 -11.38
C MET A 374 4.90 -1.29 -12.62
N ALA A 375 4.08 -2.36 -12.62
CA ALA A 375 3.17 -2.64 -13.72
C ALA A 375 2.17 -1.49 -13.94
N MET A 376 1.48 -1.08 -12.86
CA MET A 376 0.39 -0.10 -12.96
C MET A 376 0.88 1.34 -13.17
N ALA A 377 2.06 1.72 -12.65
CA ALA A 377 2.61 3.06 -12.87
C ALA A 377 3.09 3.28 -14.31
N PHE A 378 3.51 2.22 -15.00
CA PHE A 378 3.99 2.29 -16.38
C PHE A 378 2.93 1.99 -17.44
N ALA A 379 1.85 1.29 -17.11
CA ALA A 379 0.72 1.05 -18.02
C ALA A 379 0.17 2.33 -18.70
N PRO A 380 0.05 3.50 -18.03
CA PRO A 380 -0.39 4.74 -18.65
C PRO A 380 0.48 5.21 -19.83
N LEU A 381 1.73 4.74 -19.96
CA LEU A 381 2.61 5.08 -21.08
C LEU A 381 2.08 4.62 -22.43
N ALA A 382 1.11 3.68 -22.47
CA ALA A 382 0.40 3.31 -23.69
C ALA A 382 -0.43 4.47 -24.31
N LEU A 383 -0.62 5.57 -23.57
CA LEU A 383 -1.17 6.82 -24.10
C LEU A 383 -0.10 7.74 -24.71
N VAL A 384 1.18 7.46 -24.50
CA VAL A 384 2.29 8.31 -25.01
C VAL A 384 3.06 7.62 -26.14
N PHE A 385 3.27 6.31 -25.98
CA PHE A 385 3.94 5.44 -26.93
C PHE A 385 2.91 4.61 -27.72
N ASP A 386 3.29 4.15 -28.90
CA ASP A 386 2.38 3.42 -29.79
C ASP A 386 2.03 2.04 -29.22
N GLN A 387 3.01 1.39 -28.60
CA GLN A 387 2.85 0.12 -27.90
C GLN A 387 3.90 0.00 -26.81
N ILE A 388 3.52 -0.54 -25.66
CA ILE A 388 4.44 -0.92 -24.58
C ILE A 388 4.21 -2.39 -24.21
N HIS A 389 5.25 -3.06 -23.72
CA HIS A 389 5.12 -4.40 -23.14
C HIS A 389 5.30 -4.33 -21.63
N ILE A 390 4.46 -5.04 -20.88
CA ILE A 390 4.61 -5.21 -19.42
C ILE A 390 4.91 -6.68 -19.15
N GLU A 391 6.03 -6.99 -18.51
CA GLU A 391 6.39 -8.35 -18.09
C GLU A 391 5.65 -8.75 -16.80
N ASP A 392 5.36 -10.03 -16.63
CA ASP A 392 4.73 -10.61 -15.43
C ASP A 392 3.46 -9.82 -15.00
N HIS A 393 2.61 -9.47 -15.96
CA HIS A 393 1.50 -8.52 -15.77
C HIS A 393 0.51 -8.91 -14.66
N MET A 394 0.45 -10.20 -14.29
CA MET A 394 -0.40 -10.71 -13.21
C MET A 394 0.03 -10.22 -11.81
N VAL A 395 1.19 -9.58 -11.67
CA VAL A 395 1.61 -9.00 -10.38
C VAL A 395 0.58 -8.04 -9.79
N VAL A 396 -0.28 -7.43 -10.61
CA VAL A 396 -1.32 -6.47 -10.18
C VAL A 396 -2.35 -7.09 -9.24
N GLU A 397 -2.58 -8.41 -9.29
CA GLU A 397 -3.53 -9.14 -8.41
C GLU A 397 -3.27 -8.90 -6.92
N LYS A 398 -2.02 -8.57 -6.58
CA LYS A 398 -1.62 -8.23 -5.22
C LYS A 398 -2.42 -7.06 -4.61
N SER A 399 -2.87 -6.11 -5.41
CA SER A 399 -3.60 -4.93 -4.91
C SER A 399 -4.76 -4.46 -5.77
N TYR A 400 -4.76 -4.77 -7.07
CA TYR A 400 -5.78 -4.35 -8.00
C TYR A 400 -6.02 -5.41 -9.09
N PRO A 401 -6.67 -6.54 -8.74
CA PRO A 401 -6.89 -7.66 -9.68
C PRO A 401 -7.59 -7.25 -10.97
N GLU A 402 -8.56 -6.35 -10.91
CA GLU A 402 -9.38 -5.92 -12.05
C GLU A 402 -8.68 -4.86 -12.92
N PHE A 403 -7.42 -4.49 -12.63
CA PHE A 403 -6.73 -3.37 -13.29
C PHE A 403 -6.76 -3.49 -14.81
N TRP A 404 -6.36 -4.65 -15.36
CA TRP A 404 -6.31 -4.86 -16.81
C TRP A 404 -7.69 -4.84 -17.45
N ASP A 405 -8.71 -5.34 -16.77
CA ASP A 405 -10.08 -5.35 -17.30
C ASP A 405 -10.69 -3.94 -17.26
N HIS A 406 -10.38 -3.14 -16.23
CA HIS A 406 -10.74 -1.74 -16.21
C HIS A 406 -10.05 -0.95 -17.33
N LEU A 407 -8.78 -1.23 -17.65
CA LEU A 407 -8.13 -0.63 -18.82
C LEU A 407 -8.84 -1.03 -20.13
N LYS A 408 -9.18 -2.31 -20.33
CA LYS A 408 -9.94 -2.75 -21.51
C LYS A 408 -11.29 -2.02 -21.64
N ASN A 409 -11.99 -1.83 -20.53
CA ASN A 409 -13.26 -1.09 -20.48
C ASN A 409 -13.09 0.40 -20.83
N GLN A 410 -11.87 0.93 -20.76
CA GLN A 410 -11.50 2.26 -21.23
C GLN A 410 -10.77 2.22 -22.58
N ASN A 411 -11.03 1.20 -23.42
CA ASN A 411 -10.52 1.05 -24.78
C ASN A 411 -9.00 0.84 -24.94
N PHE A 412 -8.29 0.45 -23.87
CA PHE A 412 -6.93 -0.07 -24.04
C PHE A 412 -6.98 -1.42 -24.75
N THR A 413 -6.11 -1.60 -25.74
CA THR A 413 -5.90 -2.89 -26.41
C THR A 413 -4.84 -3.66 -25.63
N ILE A 414 -5.18 -4.86 -25.17
CA ILE A 414 -4.29 -5.75 -24.41
C ILE A 414 -4.19 -7.09 -25.13
N THR A 415 -2.98 -7.49 -25.52
CA THR A 415 -2.71 -8.78 -26.17
C THR A 415 -1.61 -9.51 -25.41
N ALA A 416 -1.84 -10.79 -25.10
CA ALA A 416 -0.88 -11.67 -24.44
C ALA A 416 0.03 -12.40 -25.45
#